data_AF-A0A2J0MBN0-F1
#
_entry.id   AF-A0A2J0MBN0-F1
#
_cell.length_a   1.000
_cell.length_b   1.000
_cell.length_c   1.000
_cell.angle_alpha   90.00
_cell.angle_beta   90.00
_cell.angle_gamma   90.00
#
_symmetry.space_group_name_H-M   'P 1'
#
loop_
_entity.id
_entity.type
_entity.pdbx_description
1 polymer ?
#
loop_
_entity_poly.entity_id
_entity_poly.type
_entity_poly.pdbx_seq_one_letter_code
_entity_poly.pdbx_strand_id
1 'polypeptide(L)'
;NLNVKDRVMFTGGIKDEALIKLYKMAYVTVLPSIDQSEAFGIVLVESMACATPVIASDLPGVRSVFEDSVTGFVSSVRDEKDIAAKLSSILDDPDKRNQMSDACVQLVAQKYNWDKIGDILEQMTKSKCQMKSKI
;
A
#
# COMPACT_ATOMS: atom_id res chain seq x y z
N ASN A 1 -26.47 -9.69 -11.91
CA ASN A 1 -25.59 -9.07 -12.92
C ASN A 1 -25.50 -7.58 -12.58
N LEU A 2 -24.30 -7.03 -12.37
CA LEU A 2 -24.09 -5.65 -11.89
C LEU A 2 -23.97 -4.61 -13.03
N ASN A 3 -23.99 -5.02 -14.30
CA ASN A 3 -23.91 -4.13 -15.47
C ASN A 3 -22.66 -3.22 -15.52
N VAL A 4 -21.51 -3.73 -15.03
CA VAL A 4 -20.24 -2.98 -14.95
C VAL A 4 -19.20 -3.42 -15.99
N LYS A 5 -19.58 -4.23 -16.99
CA LYS A 5 -18.63 -4.84 -17.93
C LYS A 5 -17.75 -3.80 -18.64
N ASP A 6 -18.32 -2.67 -19.04
CA ASP A 6 -17.59 -1.60 -19.75
C ASP A 6 -16.73 -0.72 -18.81
N ARG A 7 -16.75 -1.01 -17.51
CA ARG A 7 -16.01 -0.30 -16.46
C ARG A 7 -14.98 -1.17 -15.73
N VAL A 8 -14.87 -2.45 -16.12
CA VAL A 8 -13.97 -3.41 -15.49
C VAL A 8 -13.07 -4.01 -16.56
N MET A 9 -11.76 -3.87 -16.38
CA MET A 9 -10.75 -4.48 -17.24
C MET A 9 -10.03 -5.59 -16.47
N PHE A 10 -10.13 -6.83 -16.96
CA PHE A 10 -9.35 -7.95 -16.45
C PHE A 10 -8.05 -8.05 -17.24
N THR A 11 -6.93 -7.71 -16.62
CA THR A 11 -5.61 -7.68 -17.28
C THR A 11 -4.97 -9.08 -17.42
N GLY A 12 -5.41 -10.04 -16.60
CA GLY A 12 -4.68 -11.29 -16.41
C GLY A 12 -3.32 -11.04 -15.74
N GLY A 13 -2.38 -11.98 -15.93
CA GLY A 13 -0.99 -11.80 -15.49
C GLY A 13 -0.28 -10.77 -16.36
N ILE A 14 0.37 -9.79 -15.73
CA ILE A 14 1.15 -8.75 -16.41
C ILE A 14 2.57 -8.72 -15.85
N LYS A 15 3.52 -8.21 -16.66
CA LYS A 15 4.90 -8.00 -16.23
C LYS A 15 5.04 -6.76 -15.36
N ASP A 16 6.08 -6.72 -14.55
CA ASP A 16 6.36 -5.64 -13.60
C ASP A 16 6.40 -4.25 -14.27
N GLU A 17 6.96 -4.13 -15.48
CA GLU A 17 7.01 -2.83 -16.17
C GLU A 17 5.62 -2.30 -16.55
N ALA A 18 4.67 -3.21 -16.84
CA ALA A 18 3.29 -2.86 -17.11
C ALA A 18 2.53 -2.59 -15.80
N LEU A 19 2.80 -3.35 -14.74
CA LEU A 19 2.20 -3.14 -13.43
C LEU A 19 2.54 -1.77 -12.85
N ILE A 20 3.81 -1.34 -12.95
CA ILE A 20 4.24 0.01 -12.52
C ILE A 20 3.46 1.10 -13.26
N LYS A 21 3.20 0.92 -14.56
CA LYS A 21 2.39 1.88 -15.33
C LYS A 21 0.96 1.93 -14.85
N LEU A 22 0.37 0.78 -14.51
CA LEU A 22 -1.00 0.74 -13.97
C LEU A 22 -1.09 1.43 -12.62
N TYR A 23 -0.13 1.20 -11.71
CA TYR A 23 -0.08 1.96 -10.46
C TYR A 23 -0.04 3.46 -10.72
N LYS A 24 0.93 3.93 -11.52
CA LYS A 24 1.07 5.36 -11.85
C LYS A 24 -0.15 5.98 -12.53
N MET A 25 -0.97 5.19 -13.21
CA MET A 25 -2.20 5.66 -13.88
C MET A 25 -3.43 5.59 -12.97
N ALA A 26 -3.38 4.84 -11.87
CA ALA A 26 -4.49 4.69 -10.96
C ALA A 26 -4.60 5.91 -10.03
N TYR A 27 -5.83 6.29 -9.70
CA TYR A 27 -6.07 7.28 -8.64
C TYR A 27 -5.94 6.68 -7.24
N VAL A 28 -6.13 5.37 -7.11
CA VAL A 28 -6.15 4.64 -5.84
C VAL A 28 -6.02 3.14 -6.11
N THR A 29 -5.27 2.44 -5.25
CA THR A 29 -5.23 0.97 -5.20
C THR A 29 -6.09 0.47 -4.05
N VAL A 30 -6.96 -0.51 -4.30
CA VAL A 30 -7.79 -1.12 -3.26
C VAL A 30 -7.32 -2.56 -2.99
N LEU A 31 -6.99 -2.88 -1.74
CA LEU A 31 -6.71 -4.23 -1.25
C LEU A 31 -7.80 -4.68 -0.27
N PRO A 32 -8.96 -5.16 -0.78
CA PRO A 32 -10.10 -5.53 0.05
C PRO A 32 -9.99 -6.97 0.59
N SER A 33 -8.79 -7.40 0.98
CA SER A 33 -8.54 -8.76 1.49
C SER A 33 -9.44 -9.05 2.70
N ILE A 34 -9.99 -10.27 2.77
CA ILE A 34 -10.86 -10.71 3.87
C ILE A 34 -10.22 -11.76 4.77
N ASP A 35 -9.09 -12.32 4.33
CA ASP A 35 -8.36 -13.36 5.03
C ASP A 35 -7.20 -12.74 5.83
N GLN A 36 -7.10 -13.11 7.10
CA GLN A 36 -6.03 -12.68 7.99
C GLN A 36 -4.65 -13.24 7.62
N SER A 37 -4.60 -14.22 6.70
CA SER A 37 -3.35 -14.70 6.09
C SER A 37 -2.65 -13.64 5.23
N GLU A 38 -3.37 -12.58 4.82
CA GLU A 38 -2.75 -11.39 4.25
C GLU A 38 -1.86 -10.73 5.31
N ALA A 39 -0.56 -11.00 5.21
CA ALA A 39 0.41 -10.53 6.17
C ALA A 39 0.71 -9.04 5.94
N PHE A 40 1.70 -8.73 5.11
CA PHE A 40 2.21 -7.37 5.00
C PHE A 40 1.59 -6.58 3.84
N GLY A 41 1.00 -7.19 2.82
CA GLY A 41 0.44 -6.43 1.69
C GLY A 41 1.47 -5.58 0.95
N ILE A 42 2.54 -6.20 0.41
CA ILE A 42 3.61 -5.50 -0.33
C ILE A 42 3.08 -4.64 -1.49
N VAL A 43 1.97 -5.06 -2.09
CA VAL A 43 1.23 -4.33 -3.14
C VAL A 43 0.85 -2.91 -2.72
N LEU A 44 0.66 -2.65 -1.42
CA LEU A 44 0.39 -1.32 -0.89
C LEU A 44 1.65 -0.45 -0.94
N VAL A 45 2.82 -1.00 -0.60
CA VAL A 45 4.10 -0.30 -0.69
C VAL A 45 4.42 0.02 -2.15
N GLU A 46 4.21 -0.93 -3.07
CA GLU A 46 4.41 -0.76 -4.51
C GLU A 46 3.53 0.35 -5.10
N SER A 47 2.24 0.37 -4.72
CA SER A 47 1.30 1.43 -5.08
C SER A 47 1.77 2.79 -4.57
N MET A 48 2.09 2.89 -3.27
CA MET A 48 2.53 4.15 -2.66
C MET A 48 3.87 4.65 -3.24
N ALA A 49 4.78 3.74 -3.61
CA ALA A 49 6.03 4.07 -4.29
C ALA A 49 5.78 4.73 -5.66
N CYS A 50 4.63 4.42 -6.27
CA CYS A 50 4.14 5.05 -7.51
C CYS A 50 3.27 6.29 -7.25
N ALA A 51 3.33 6.89 -6.06
CA ALA A 51 2.52 8.04 -5.65
C ALA A 51 1.01 7.77 -5.70
N THR A 52 0.59 6.52 -5.53
CA THR A 52 -0.82 6.12 -5.61
C THR A 52 -1.35 5.76 -4.22
N PRO A 53 -2.32 6.54 -3.69
CA PRO A 53 -2.96 6.27 -2.40
C PRO A 53 -3.61 4.89 -2.34
N VAL A 54 -3.79 4.38 -1.13
CA VAL A 54 -4.30 3.02 -0.91
C VAL A 54 -5.59 3.00 -0.10
N ILE A 55 -6.47 2.04 -0.36
CA ILE A 55 -7.54 1.64 0.54
C ILE A 55 -7.33 0.17 0.87
N ALA A 56 -7.27 -0.21 2.14
CA ALA A 56 -7.07 -1.60 2.48
C ALA A 56 -7.87 -2.01 3.71
N SER A 57 -8.29 -3.27 3.74
CA SER A 57 -9.02 -3.85 4.86
C SER A 57 -8.29 -3.70 6.20
N ASP A 58 -9.06 -3.56 7.28
CA ASP A 58 -8.57 -3.51 8.67
C ASP A 58 -8.05 -4.88 9.15
N LEU A 59 -6.94 -5.31 8.53
CA LEU A 59 -6.20 -6.51 8.89
C LEU A 59 -4.88 -6.10 9.58
N PRO A 60 -4.44 -6.81 10.64
CA PRO A 60 -3.34 -6.37 11.49
C PRO A 60 -2.04 -6.01 10.75
N GLY A 61 -1.59 -6.85 9.82
CA GLY A 61 -0.37 -6.56 9.08
C GLY A 61 -0.56 -5.54 7.96
N VAL A 62 -1.71 -5.58 7.28
CA VAL A 62 -2.08 -4.67 6.18
C VAL A 62 -2.20 -3.21 6.63
N ARG A 63 -2.94 -2.94 7.70
CA ARG A 63 -3.16 -1.56 8.19
C ARG A 63 -1.90 -0.88 8.75
N SER A 64 -0.84 -1.66 9.00
CA SER A 64 0.43 -1.14 9.53
C SER A 64 1.36 -0.56 8.45
N VAL A 65 1.01 -0.77 7.18
CA VAL A 65 1.85 -0.46 6.02
C VAL A 65 1.76 1.01 5.62
N PHE A 66 0.60 1.62 5.86
CA PHE A 66 0.28 2.97 5.44
C PHE A 66 -0.33 3.74 6.62
N GLU A 67 -0.43 5.06 6.49
CA GLU A 67 -0.99 5.92 7.53
C GLU A 67 -2.44 6.28 7.16
N ASP A 68 -3.38 5.87 8.02
CA ASP A 68 -4.81 6.11 7.80
C ASP A 68 -5.12 7.61 7.71
N SER A 69 -5.93 7.99 6.72
CA SER A 69 -6.27 9.36 6.33
C SER A 69 -5.09 10.23 5.84
N VAL A 70 -3.86 9.71 5.78
CA VAL A 70 -2.66 10.44 5.33
C VAL A 70 -2.16 9.92 3.99
N THR A 71 -1.95 8.61 3.86
CA THR A 71 -1.49 7.95 2.61
C THR A 71 -2.57 7.06 2.00
N GLY A 72 -3.76 7.03 2.61
CA GLY A 72 -4.82 6.11 2.24
C GLY A 72 -5.92 6.00 3.29
N PHE A 73 -6.74 4.95 3.20
CA PHE A 73 -7.76 4.64 4.19
C PHE A 73 -7.79 3.16 4.60
N VAL A 74 -8.00 2.91 5.89
CA VAL A 74 -8.34 1.59 6.41
C VAL A 74 -9.84 1.36 6.23
N SER A 75 -10.26 0.28 5.55
CA SER A 75 -11.68 -0.09 5.37
C SER A 75 -12.11 -1.23 6.27
N SER A 76 -13.38 -1.23 6.67
CA SER A 76 -14.00 -2.37 7.36
C SER A 76 -13.97 -3.62 6.49
N VAL A 77 -13.63 -4.76 7.09
CA VAL A 77 -13.60 -6.05 6.41
C VAL A 77 -15.01 -6.43 5.97
N ARG A 78 -15.20 -6.79 4.69
CA ARG A 78 -16.49 -7.16 4.08
C ARG A 78 -17.55 -6.05 4.09
N ASP A 79 -17.13 -4.79 3.99
CA ASP A 79 -18.04 -3.65 3.89
C ASP A 79 -17.81 -2.90 2.57
N GLU A 80 -18.64 -3.20 1.57
CA GLU A 80 -18.56 -2.54 0.27
C GLU A 80 -18.98 -1.06 0.31
N LYS A 81 -19.82 -0.66 1.28
CA LYS A 81 -20.30 0.72 1.40
C LYS A 81 -19.21 1.62 1.96
N ASP A 82 -18.45 1.10 2.93
CA ASP A 82 -17.30 1.80 3.49
C ASP A 82 -16.19 1.99 2.45
N ILE A 83 -15.88 0.94 1.65
CA ILE A 83 -14.95 1.04 0.52
C ILE A 83 -15.44 2.10 -0.48
N ALA A 84 -16.73 2.07 -0.85
CA ALA A 84 -17.30 3.02 -1.79
C ALA A 84 -17.21 4.48 -1.28
N ALA A 85 -17.50 4.72 0.00
CA ALA A 85 -17.40 6.05 0.61
C ALA A 85 -15.96 6.58 0.59
N LYS A 86 -14.98 5.71 0.89
CA LYS A 86 -13.55 6.05 0.84
C LYS A 86 -13.06 6.31 -0.58
N LEU A 87 -13.52 5.52 -1.54
CA LEU A 87 -13.26 5.75 -2.96
C LEU A 87 -13.78 7.13 -3.40
N SER A 88 -15.04 7.46 -3.10
CA SER A 88 -15.62 8.77 -3.39
C SER A 88 -14.80 9.90 -2.76
N SER A 89 -14.36 9.74 -1.51
CA SER A 89 -13.53 10.76 -0.86
C SER A 89 -12.19 11.02 -1.57
N ILE A 90 -11.62 10.06 -2.29
CA ILE A 90 -10.35 10.24 -3.03
C ILE A 90 -10.62 10.73 -4.45
N LEU A 91 -11.70 10.27 -5.08
CA LEU A 91 -12.02 10.61 -6.47
C LEU A 91 -12.60 12.02 -6.61
N ASP A 92 -13.44 12.43 -5.65
CA ASP A 92 -14.18 13.69 -5.69
C ASP A 92 -13.37 14.89 -5.17
N ASP A 93 -12.21 14.65 -4.54
CA ASP A 93 -11.32 15.69 -4.01
C ASP A 93 -9.88 15.52 -4.56
N PRO A 94 -9.55 16.17 -5.69
CA PRO A 94 -8.23 16.11 -6.29
C PRO A 94 -7.11 16.64 -5.39
N ASP A 95 -7.37 17.67 -4.58
CA ASP A 95 -6.36 18.28 -3.72
C ASP A 95 -5.97 17.34 -2.59
N LYS A 96 -6.97 16.73 -1.95
CA LYS A 96 -6.76 15.67 -0.96
C LYS A 96 -5.99 14.49 -1.56
N ARG A 97 -6.37 14.05 -2.76
CA ARG A 97 -5.66 12.96 -3.45
C ARG A 97 -4.20 13.31 -3.71
N ASN A 98 -3.91 14.53 -4.17
CA ASN A 98 -2.54 14.98 -4.40
C ASN A 98 -1.72 15.03 -3.11
N GLN A 99 -2.30 15.52 -2.01
CA GLN A 99 -1.67 15.49 -0.69
C GLN A 99 -1.35 14.06 -0.24
N MET A 100 -2.30 13.12 -0.44
CA MET A 100 -2.07 11.71 -0.15
C MET A 100 -0.97 11.13 -1.03
N SER A 101 -0.95 11.44 -2.32
CA SER A 101 0.08 11.00 -3.26
C SER A 101 1.48 11.44 -2.83
N ASP A 102 1.64 12.69 -2.41
CA ASP A 102 2.92 13.20 -1.89
C ASP A 102 3.31 12.46 -0.61
N ALA A 103 2.37 12.29 0.33
CA ALA A 103 2.60 11.59 1.58
C ALA A 103 2.98 10.11 1.36
N CYS A 104 2.40 9.44 0.35
CA CYS A 104 2.77 8.07 -0.03
C CYS A 104 4.25 7.95 -0.38
N VAL A 105 4.75 8.86 -1.24
CA VAL A 105 6.16 8.86 -1.66
C VAL A 105 7.07 9.14 -0.47
N GLN A 106 6.70 10.07 0.41
CA GLN A 106 7.45 10.38 1.63
C GLN A 106 7.52 9.16 2.56
N LEU A 107 6.39 8.50 2.84
CA LEU A 107 6.35 7.33 3.71
C LEU A 107 7.23 6.20 3.17
N VAL A 108 7.14 5.90 1.87
CA VAL A 108 7.95 4.86 1.24
C VAL A 108 9.44 5.19 1.31
N ALA A 109 9.84 6.41 0.95
CA ALA A 109 11.22 6.85 1.02
C ALA A 109 11.77 6.77 2.46
N GLN A 110 10.95 7.08 3.46
CA GLN A 110 11.36 7.11 4.85
C GLN A 110 11.38 5.73 5.52
N LYS A 111 10.45 4.83 5.18
CA LYS A 111 10.22 3.57 5.94
C LYS A 111 10.59 2.31 5.17
N TYR A 112 10.47 2.33 3.84
CA TYR A 112 10.52 1.13 2.99
C TYR A 112 11.61 1.16 1.93
N ASN A 113 12.50 2.15 1.95
CA ASN A 113 13.63 2.19 1.04
C ASN A 113 14.64 1.08 1.36
N TRP A 114 15.24 0.49 0.31
CA TRP A 114 16.14 -0.64 0.44
C TRP A 114 17.45 -0.31 1.16
N ASP A 115 17.98 0.91 1.01
CA ASP A 115 19.21 1.33 1.69
C ASP A 115 19.01 1.29 3.21
N LYS A 116 17.90 1.83 3.70
CA LYS A 116 17.52 1.84 5.12
C LYS A 116 17.25 0.44 5.66
N ILE A 117 16.59 -0.41 4.87
CA ILE A 117 16.39 -1.82 5.24
C ILE A 117 17.75 -2.54 5.33
N GLY A 118 18.65 -2.28 4.38
CA GLY A 118 20.02 -2.78 4.38
C GLY A 118 20.79 -2.38 5.64
N ASP A 119 20.73 -1.10 6.00
CA ASP A 119 21.38 -0.55 7.21
C ASP A 119 20.88 -1.25 8.48
N ILE A 120 19.57 -1.45 8.61
CA ILE A 120 18.96 -2.12 9.77
C ILE A 120 19.46 -3.57 9.85
N LEU A 121 19.47 -4.29 8.72
CA LEU A 121 19.96 -5.68 8.67
C LEU A 121 21.45 -5.76 9.02
N GLU A 122 22.26 -4.83 8.53
CA GLU A 122 23.69 -4.77 8.86
C GLU A 122 23.93 -4.48 10.35
N GLN A 123 23.16 -3.57 10.94
CA GLN A 123 23.25 -3.27 12.37
C GLN A 123 22.85 -4.46 13.25
N MET A 124 21.79 -5.19 12.89
CA MET A 124 21.33 -6.37 13.62
C MET A 124 22.36 -7.51 13.56
N THR A 125 23.00 -7.73 12.40
CA THR A 125 24.04 -8.76 12.25
C THR A 125 25.29 -8.40 13.05
N LYS A 126 25.76 -7.15 12.99
CA LYS A 126 26.91 -6.65 13.79
C LYS A 126 26.66 -6.79 15.29
N SER A 127 25.46 -6.43 15.77
CA SER A 127 25.10 -6.50 17.19
C SER A 127 25.14 -7.95 17.72
N LYS A 128 24.69 -8.92 16.93
CA LYS A 128 24.76 -10.35 17.28
C LYS A 128 26.18 -10.92 17.26
N CYS A 129 27.03 -10.48 16.33
CA CYS A 129 28.44 -10.87 16.29
C CYS A 129 29.21 -10.37 17.52
N GLN A 130 28.97 -9.13 17.97
CA GLN A 130 29.63 -8.58 19.16
C GLN A 130 29.21 -9.30 20.45
N MET A 131 27.94 -9.72 20.57
CA MET A 131 27.46 -10.49 21.73
C MET A 131 28.08 -11.89 21.83
N LYS A 132 28.41 -12.55 20.71
CA LYS A 132 29.09 -13.86 20.72
C LYS A 132 30.58 -13.79 21.07
N SER A 133 31.20 -12.61 21.00
CA SER A 133 32.63 -12.43 21.37
C SER A 133 32.85 -12.13 22.86
N LYS A 134 31.77 -11.96 23.64
CA LYS A 134 31.79 -11.59 25.06
C LYS A 134 31.33 -12.72 26.01
N ILE A 135 31.21 -13.94 25.49
CA ILE A 135 30.92 -15.17 26.26
C ILE A 135 32.14 -16.08 26.09
#